data_AF-A0A5S9PRI2-F1
#
_entry.id   AF-A0A5S9PRI2-F1
#
_cell.length_a   1.000
_cell.length_b   1.000
_cell.length_c   1.000
_cell.angle_alpha   90.00
_cell.angle_beta   90.00
_cell.angle_gamma   90.00
#
_symmetry.space_group_name_H-M   'P 1'
#
loop_
_entity.id
_entity.type
_entity.pdbx_description
1 polymer ?
#
loop_
_entity_poly.entity_id
_entity_poly.type
_entity_poly.pdbx_seq_one_letter_code
_entity_poly.pdbx_strand_id
1 'polypeptide(L)'
;MPAGWKVADATQLSYGQALLTKLPPEGSPPDAQPPNDTSVLLGRLDLKLFAGAETDNTKAAQRLASDMGEFFMPFPGTRVNQKTVPLDAAGMSGVASYYEVEFTDTAKPNGQIWAGVVGAPTPAGTPRGQRAPERWFVVWLGTDATPIPQDEAVTLANSVRPWTPPPPPPPADPNAPPPPPDPNAPPPDPNAPPPRPEVGVPVPVDPNTAPGMLPPA
;
A
#
# COMPACT_ATOMS: atom_id res chain seq x y z
N MET A 1 5.65 10.30 -2.74
CA MET A 1 5.06 10.02 -4.06
C MET A 1 6.02 10.49 -5.14
N PRO A 2 6.23 9.75 -6.24
CA PRO A 2 7.06 10.21 -7.35
C PRO A 2 6.48 11.51 -7.96
N ALA A 3 7.35 12.41 -8.42
CA ALA A 3 6.94 13.69 -8.99
C ALA A 3 6.16 13.46 -10.30
N GLY A 4 5.05 14.17 -10.48
CA GLY A 4 4.21 14.00 -11.67
C GLY A 4 3.30 12.76 -11.64
N TRP A 5 3.04 12.17 -10.48
CA TRP A 5 2.11 11.03 -10.33
C TRP A 5 0.96 11.38 -9.40
N LYS A 6 -0.21 10.75 -9.61
CA LYS A 6 -1.35 10.80 -8.70
C LYS A 6 -1.84 9.40 -8.34
N VAL A 7 -2.44 9.27 -7.16
CA VAL A 7 -3.15 8.03 -6.78
C VAL A 7 -4.41 7.92 -7.63
N ALA A 8 -4.60 6.78 -8.31
CA ALA A 8 -5.81 6.46 -9.03
C ALA A 8 -6.97 6.22 -8.03
N ASP A 9 -8.21 6.41 -8.49
CA ASP A 9 -9.41 6.43 -7.65
C ASP A 9 -9.44 5.29 -6.61
N ALA A 10 -9.52 5.67 -5.33
CA ALA A 10 -9.33 4.77 -4.20
C ALA A 10 -10.43 3.71 -4.04
N THR A 11 -11.53 3.85 -4.77
CA THR A 11 -12.69 2.95 -4.75
C THR A 11 -12.40 1.57 -5.35
N GLN A 12 -11.31 1.41 -6.12
CA GLN A 12 -10.86 0.10 -6.65
C GLN A 12 -9.72 -0.53 -5.83
N LEU A 13 -9.19 0.17 -4.82
CA LEU A 13 -8.04 -0.30 -4.05
C LEU A 13 -8.48 -1.33 -3.01
N SER A 14 -8.32 -2.61 -3.34
CA SER A 14 -8.53 -3.70 -2.39
C SER A 14 -7.21 -4.01 -1.65
N TYR A 15 -7.27 -4.17 -0.33
CA TYR A 15 -6.18 -4.71 0.52
C TYR A 15 -4.88 -3.88 0.60
N GLY A 16 -4.97 -2.56 0.80
CA GLY A 16 -3.79 -1.72 1.09
C GLY A 16 -2.83 -1.56 -0.11
N GLN A 17 -3.37 -1.70 -1.31
CA GLN A 17 -2.69 -1.46 -2.58
C GLN A 17 -2.93 0.01 -2.98
N ALA A 18 -1.97 0.64 -3.64
CA ALA A 18 -2.14 1.93 -4.30
C ALA A 18 -1.70 1.80 -5.75
N LEU A 19 -2.57 2.22 -6.67
CA LEU A 19 -2.27 2.39 -8.08
C LEU A 19 -1.92 3.87 -8.31
N LEU A 20 -0.74 4.13 -8.86
CA LEU A 20 -0.34 5.47 -9.28
C LEU A 20 -0.44 5.55 -10.80
N THR A 21 -0.99 6.66 -11.28
CA THR A 21 -1.04 7.02 -12.70
C THR A 21 -0.25 8.30 -12.93
N LYS A 22 0.46 8.37 -14.06
CA LYS A 22 1.27 9.53 -14.41
C LYS A 22 0.35 10.69 -14.78
N LEU A 23 0.69 11.90 -14.34
CA LEU A 23 -0.02 13.12 -14.73
C LEU A 23 0.27 13.45 -16.20
N PRO A 24 -0.68 14.07 -16.91
CA PRO A 24 -0.40 14.67 -18.21
C PRO A 24 0.79 15.65 -18.13
N PRO A 25 1.56 15.82 -19.21
CA PRO A 25 2.64 16.80 -19.26
C PRO A 25 2.18 18.21 -18.85
N GLU A 26 3.06 18.99 -18.22
CA GLU A 26 2.75 20.40 -17.90
C GLU A 26 2.40 21.19 -19.17
N GLY A 27 1.29 21.92 -19.13
CA GLY A 27 0.73 22.63 -20.29
C GLY A 27 -0.27 21.82 -21.13
N SER A 28 -0.59 20.59 -20.73
CA SER A 28 -1.64 19.80 -21.39
C SER A 28 -3.04 20.41 -21.13
N PRO A 29 -4.00 20.25 -22.07
CA PRO A 29 -5.39 20.66 -21.86
C PRO A 29 -5.99 20.06 -20.57
N PRO A 30 -6.98 20.72 -19.94
CA PRO A 30 -7.62 20.24 -18.71
C PRO A 30 -8.19 18.82 -18.81
N ASP A 31 -8.60 18.41 -20.02
CA ASP A 31 -9.17 17.09 -20.32
C ASP A 31 -8.15 16.07 -20.86
N ALA A 32 -6.85 16.38 -20.79
CA ALA A 32 -5.82 15.47 -21.25
C ALA A 32 -5.82 14.19 -20.43
N GLN A 33 -6.03 13.06 -21.11
CA GLN A 33 -5.98 11.75 -20.47
C GLN A 33 -4.54 11.45 -20.02
N PRO A 34 -4.33 10.91 -18.81
CA PRO A 34 -3.02 10.46 -18.37
C PRO A 34 -2.45 9.37 -19.30
N PRO A 35 -1.12 9.23 -19.39
CA PRO A 35 -0.50 8.12 -20.11
C PRO A 35 -1.02 6.77 -19.59
N ASN A 36 -1.54 5.93 -20.49
CA ASN A 36 -2.10 4.62 -20.16
C ASN A 36 -1.07 3.48 -20.28
N ASP A 37 0.15 3.81 -20.71
CA ASP A 37 1.26 2.94 -21.02
C ASP A 37 2.28 2.82 -19.88
N THR A 38 2.06 3.53 -18.77
CA THR A 38 2.85 3.39 -17.54
C THR A 38 1.98 3.44 -16.29
N SER A 39 2.27 2.57 -15.33
CA SER A 39 1.57 2.55 -14.04
C SER A 39 2.46 2.02 -12.93
N VAL A 40 2.18 2.43 -11.69
CA VAL A 40 2.89 1.92 -10.50
C VAL A 40 1.89 1.30 -9.53
N LEU A 41 2.18 0.09 -9.07
CA LEU A 41 1.43 -0.63 -8.07
C LEU A 41 2.32 -0.80 -6.84
N LEU A 42 1.83 -0.42 -5.68
CA LEU A 42 2.54 -0.63 -4.43
C LEU A 42 1.57 -1.16 -3.37
N GLY A 43 2.07 -1.97 -2.43
CA GLY A 43 1.22 -2.50 -1.37
C GLY A 43 1.94 -3.48 -0.47
N ARG A 44 1.20 -4.04 0.48
CA ARG A 44 1.70 -5.16 1.29
C ARG A 44 1.77 -6.43 0.44
N LEU A 45 2.88 -7.14 0.58
CA LEU A 45 3.04 -8.45 -0.05
C LEU A 45 2.37 -9.51 0.83
N ASP A 46 1.11 -9.82 0.54
CA ASP A 46 0.36 -10.89 1.21
C ASP A 46 0.82 -12.28 0.72
N LEU A 47 0.68 -13.30 1.56
CA LEU A 47 0.89 -14.72 1.27
C LEU A 47 0.01 -15.24 0.12
N LYS A 48 -1.12 -14.58 -0.17
CA LYS A 48 -1.97 -14.90 -1.34
C LYS A 48 -1.38 -14.38 -2.65
N LEU A 49 -0.56 -13.33 -2.60
CA LEU A 49 0.20 -12.90 -3.76
C LEU A 49 1.34 -13.91 -3.91
N PHE A 50 1.49 -14.50 -5.10
CA PHE A 50 2.35 -15.66 -5.38
C PHE A 50 3.81 -15.51 -4.91
N ALA A 51 4.30 -14.28 -4.75
CA ALA A 51 5.61 -13.96 -4.21
C ALA A 51 5.70 -13.88 -2.67
N GLY A 52 4.58 -13.73 -1.94
CA GLY A 52 4.56 -13.61 -0.48
C GLY A 52 4.96 -14.89 0.27
N ALA A 53 4.86 -16.05 -0.38
CA ALA A 53 5.29 -17.33 0.18
C ALA A 53 6.80 -17.60 0.03
N GLU A 54 7.52 -16.81 -0.77
CA GLU A 54 8.95 -17.01 -1.01
C GLU A 54 9.77 -16.66 0.22
N THR A 55 10.76 -17.50 0.56
CA THR A 55 11.64 -17.26 1.71
C THR A 55 12.79 -16.29 1.40
N ASP A 56 12.92 -15.86 0.16
CA ASP A 56 14.02 -15.01 -0.32
C ASP A 56 13.48 -13.81 -1.13
N ASN A 57 14.08 -12.63 -0.93
CA ASN A 57 13.62 -11.39 -1.58
C ASN A 57 13.92 -11.38 -3.08
N THR A 58 15.00 -12.03 -3.53
CA THR A 58 15.32 -12.16 -4.97
C THR A 58 14.26 -13.02 -5.67
N LYS A 59 13.94 -14.18 -5.10
CA LYS A 59 12.89 -15.06 -5.66
C LYS A 59 11.52 -14.40 -5.64
N ALA A 60 11.19 -13.69 -4.55
CA ALA A 60 9.95 -12.92 -4.45
C ALA A 60 9.86 -11.87 -5.56
N ALA A 61 10.91 -11.08 -5.78
CA ALA A 61 10.95 -10.05 -6.81
C ALA A 61 10.85 -10.62 -8.23
N GLN A 62 11.55 -11.73 -8.51
CA GLN A 62 11.51 -12.39 -9.82
C GLN A 62 10.16 -13.03 -10.13
N ARG A 63 9.54 -13.70 -9.16
CA ARG A 63 8.18 -14.23 -9.31
C ARG A 63 7.18 -13.11 -9.48
N LEU A 64 7.24 -12.09 -8.63
CA LEU A 64 6.35 -10.94 -8.73
C LEU A 64 6.46 -10.26 -10.10
N ALA A 65 7.67 -10.02 -10.60
CA ALA A 65 7.87 -9.49 -11.94
C ALA A 65 7.26 -10.41 -13.00
N SER A 66 7.45 -11.72 -12.88
CA SER A 66 6.90 -12.70 -13.84
C SER A 66 5.38 -12.72 -13.87
N ASP A 67 4.74 -12.84 -12.70
CA ASP A 67 3.29 -12.93 -12.57
C ASP A 67 2.61 -11.62 -13.00
N MET A 68 3.21 -10.48 -12.62
CA MET A 68 2.71 -9.16 -13.05
C MET A 68 2.98 -8.92 -14.53
N GLY A 69 4.12 -9.38 -15.05
CA GLY A 69 4.40 -9.32 -16.48
C GLY A 69 3.38 -10.10 -17.30
N GLU A 70 3.04 -11.32 -16.89
CA GLU A 70 2.00 -12.12 -17.55
C GLU A 70 0.62 -11.46 -17.46
N PHE A 71 0.28 -10.88 -16.30
CA PHE A 71 -1.00 -10.23 -16.09
C PHE A 71 -1.17 -8.94 -16.91
N PHE A 72 -0.16 -8.06 -16.92
CA PHE A 72 -0.23 -6.75 -17.57
C PHE A 72 0.22 -6.76 -19.03
N MET A 73 1.04 -7.74 -19.41
CA MET A 73 1.56 -7.91 -20.78
C MET A 73 1.28 -9.34 -21.26
N PRO A 74 0.00 -9.70 -21.51
CA PRO A 74 -0.39 -11.07 -21.87
C PRO A 74 0.00 -11.47 -23.30
N PHE A 75 0.72 -10.60 -24.01
CA PHE A 75 1.14 -10.84 -25.38
C PHE A 75 2.44 -11.65 -25.42
N PRO A 76 2.60 -12.55 -26.43
CA PRO A 76 3.83 -13.31 -26.58
C PRO A 76 5.02 -12.38 -26.84
N GLY A 77 6.14 -12.68 -26.21
CA GLY A 77 7.37 -11.90 -26.34
C GLY A 77 8.56 -12.58 -25.69
N THR A 78 9.75 -12.02 -25.90
CA THR A 78 11.01 -12.49 -25.34
C THR A 78 11.49 -11.54 -24.25
N ARG A 79 11.89 -12.09 -23.10
CA ARG A 79 12.45 -11.28 -22.01
C ARG A 79 13.90 -10.93 -22.30
N VAL A 80 14.20 -9.64 -22.36
CA VAL A 80 15.55 -9.11 -22.60
C VAL A 80 15.96 -8.16 -21.47
N ASN A 81 17.25 -7.79 -21.43
CA ASN A 81 17.78 -6.79 -20.49
C ASN A 81 17.48 -7.05 -19.00
N GLN A 82 17.42 -8.33 -18.61
CA GLN A 82 17.09 -8.77 -17.26
C GLN A 82 18.17 -8.34 -16.26
N LYS A 83 17.77 -7.69 -15.16
CA LYS A 83 18.66 -7.19 -14.12
C LYS A 83 18.07 -7.39 -12.74
N THR A 84 18.94 -7.53 -11.74
CA THR A 84 18.58 -7.47 -10.32
C THR A 84 19.28 -6.29 -9.66
N VAL A 85 18.57 -5.60 -8.76
CA VAL A 85 19.07 -4.43 -8.05
C VAL A 85 18.88 -4.64 -6.55
N PRO A 86 19.92 -4.56 -5.71
CA PRO A 86 19.75 -4.60 -4.27
C PRO A 86 19.01 -3.35 -3.77
N LEU A 87 18.13 -3.52 -2.79
CA LEU A 87 17.37 -2.46 -2.16
C LEU A 87 17.65 -2.42 -0.65
N ASP A 88 17.56 -1.22 -0.07
CA ASP A 88 17.66 -0.98 1.36
C ASP A 88 16.65 0.11 1.77
N ALA A 89 15.52 -0.33 2.31
CA ALA A 89 14.46 0.54 2.79
C ALA A 89 14.63 0.79 4.29
N ALA A 90 15.58 1.66 4.65
CA ALA A 90 15.92 2.00 6.04
C ALA A 90 16.25 0.77 6.92
N GLY A 91 17.15 -0.07 6.45
CA GLY A 91 17.58 -1.29 7.13
C GLY A 91 16.75 -2.53 6.77
N MET A 92 15.63 -2.36 6.06
CA MET A 92 14.90 -3.47 5.47
C MET A 92 15.54 -3.86 4.14
N SER A 93 16.20 -5.02 4.13
CA SER A 93 16.76 -5.56 2.90
C SER A 93 15.69 -5.85 1.86
N GLY A 94 16.05 -5.71 0.59
CA GLY A 94 15.17 -5.99 -0.52
C GLY A 94 15.93 -6.23 -1.81
N VAL A 95 15.19 -6.65 -2.83
CA VAL A 95 15.72 -6.84 -4.18
C VAL A 95 14.65 -6.37 -5.17
N ALA A 96 15.09 -5.74 -6.25
CA ALA A 96 14.27 -5.54 -7.42
C ALA A 96 14.71 -6.43 -8.58
N SER A 97 13.74 -6.83 -9.38
CA SER A 97 13.92 -7.50 -10.65
C SER A 97 13.39 -6.59 -11.76
N TYR A 98 14.21 -6.37 -12.79
CA TYR A 98 13.85 -5.61 -13.99
C TYR A 98 13.99 -6.50 -15.21
N TYR A 99 13.09 -6.36 -16.17
CA TYR A 99 13.28 -6.86 -17.52
C TYR A 99 12.43 -6.09 -18.53
N GLU A 100 12.82 -6.22 -19.79
CA GLU A 100 12.07 -5.73 -20.93
C GLU A 100 11.46 -6.93 -21.67
N VAL A 101 10.35 -6.71 -22.37
CA VAL A 101 9.67 -7.70 -23.20
C VAL A 101 9.63 -7.17 -24.62
N GLU A 102 10.41 -7.82 -25.48
CA GLU A 102 10.31 -7.61 -26.92
C GLU A 102 9.15 -8.47 -27.45
N PHE A 103 8.06 -7.83 -27.84
CA PHE A 103 6.87 -8.54 -28.31
C PHE A 103 7.11 -9.14 -29.69
N THR A 104 6.51 -10.30 -29.95
CA THR A 104 6.56 -10.92 -31.30
C THR A 104 5.86 -10.04 -32.35
N ASP A 105 4.87 -9.27 -31.92
CA ASP A 105 4.23 -8.23 -32.74
C ASP A 105 5.05 -6.94 -32.68
N THR A 106 5.82 -6.68 -33.75
CA THR A 106 6.71 -5.52 -33.87
C THR A 106 5.98 -4.19 -34.03
N ALA A 107 4.65 -4.19 -34.18
CA ALA A 107 3.86 -2.97 -34.13
C ALA A 107 3.62 -2.49 -32.68
N LYS A 108 3.89 -3.32 -31.67
CA LYS A 108 3.79 -2.96 -30.25
C LYS A 108 5.12 -2.43 -29.74
N PRO A 109 5.13 -1.33 -28.94
CA PRO A 109 6.34 -0.92 -28.26
C PRO A 109 6.76 -2.01 -27.25
N ASN A 110 8.05 -2.17 -27.03
CA ASN A 110 8.52 -3.14 -26.03
C ASN A 110 7.98 -2.78 -24.65
N GLY A 111 7.58 -3.80 -23.91
CA GLY A 111 7.13 -3.66 -22.54
C GLY A 111 8.31 -3.58 -21.59
N GLN A 112 8.17 -2.86 -20.49
CA GLN A 112 9.17 -2.80 -19.43
C GLN A 112 8.49 -3.10 -18.10
N ILE A 113 9.16 -3.86 -17.25
CA ILE A 113 8.68 -4.14 -15.89
C ILE A 113 9.82 -4.09 -14.90
N TRP A 114 9.55 -3.42 -13.79
CA TRP A 114 10.40 -3.36 -12.62
C TRP A 114 9.58 -3.78 -11.41
N ALA A 115 10.06 -4.75 -10.62
CA ALA A 115 9.38 -5.22 -9.42
C ALA A 115 10.35 -5.30 -8.26
N GLY A 116 10.16 -4.44 -7.26
CA GLY A 116 10.90 -4.40 -6.00
C GLY A 116 10.12 -5.06 -4.87
N VAL A 117 10.82 -5.84 -4.05
CA VAL A 117 10.31 -6.38 -2.78
C VAL A 117 11.27 -5.97 -1.66
N VAL A 118 10.73 -5.33 -0.62
CA VAL A 118 11.48 -4.89 0.57
C VAL A 118 10.82 -5.45 1.83
N GLY A 119 11.63 -5.75 2.84
CA GLY A 119 11.16 -6.23 4.14
C GLY A 119 11.62 -7.64 4.49
N ALA A 120 11.25 -8.06 5.70
CA ALA A 120 11.73 -9.31 6.27
C ALA A 120 10.99 -10.52 5.67
N PRO A 121 11.70 -11.56 5.19
CA PRO A 121 11.08 -12.83 4.87
C PRO A 121 10.30 -13.40 6.03
N THR A 122 9.22 -14.11 5.71
CA THR A 122 8.67 -15.04 6.69
C THR A 122 9.68 -16.17 6.91
N PRO A 123 10.06 -16.48 8.17
CA PRO A 123 10.97 -17.57 8.46
C PRO A 123 10.49 -18.91 7.90
N ALA A 124 11.44 -19.74 7.45
CA ALA A 124 11.13 -21.08 7.01
C ALA A 124 10.47 -21.89 8.15
N GLY A 125 9.40 -22.61 7.83
CA GLY A 125 8.67 -23.43 8.82
C GLY A 125 7.59 -22.68 9.62
N THR A 126 7.44 -21.35 9.49
CA THR A 126 6.34 -20.64 10.15
C THR A 126 4.97 -21.16 9.66
N PRO A 127 4.08 -21.61 10.56
CA PRO A 127 2.74 -22.10 10.20
C PRO A 127 1.94 -21.02 9.47
N ARG A 128 1.19 -21.39 8.42
CA ARG A 128 0.48 -20.43 7.54
C ARG A 128 -0.39 -19.42 8.30
N GLY A 129 -1.06 -19.85 9.38
CA GLY A 129 -1.90 -18.98 10.22
C GLY A 129 -1.14 -18.00 11.13
N GLN A 130 0.19 -18.12 11.21
CA GLN A 130 1.08 -17.27 12.02
C GLN A 130 2.04 -16.44 11.15
N ARG A 131 1.92 -16.53 9.83
CA ARG A 131 2.76 -15.78 8.90
C ARG A 131 2.22 -14.35 8.81
N ALA A 132 3.01 -13.39 9.27
CA ALA A 132 2.76 -11.98 9.09
C ALA A 132 3.95 -11.35 8.34
N PRO A 133 4.10 -11.60 7.03
CA PRO A 133 5.17 -10.97 6.27
C PRO A 133 5.06 -9.45 6.37
N GLU A 134 6.06 -8.83 6.98
CA GLU A 134 6.32 -7.40 6.92
C GLU A 134 7.10 -7.11 5.64
N ARG A 135 6.45 -7.40 4.52
CA ARG A 135 6.99 -7.14 3.20
C ARG A 135 6.06 -6.24 2.43
N TRP A 136 6.68 -5.42 1.62
CA TRP A 136 6.03 -4.54 0.68
C TRP A 136 6.58 -4.78 -0.70
N PHE A 137 5.74 -4.53 -1.69
CA PHE A 137 6.14 -4.57 -3.07
C PHE A 137 5.91 -3.23 -3.75
N VAL A 138 6.70 -2.99 -4.78
CA VAL A 138 6.54 -1.89 -5.73
C VAL A 138 6.74 -2.48 -7.12
N VAL A 139 5.74 -2.35 -7.99
CA VAL A 139 5.79 -2.77 -9.39
C VAL A 139 5.60 -1.53 -10.25
N TRP A 140 6.51 -1.29 -11.17
CA TRP A 140 6.44 -0.21 -12.15
C TRP A 140 6.38 -0.84 -13.54
N LEU A 141 5.37 -0.45 -14.31
CA LEU A 141 5.18 -0.84 -15.70
C LEU A 141 5.49 0.35 -16.62
N GLY A 142 6.12 0.07 -17.73
CA GLY A 142 6.40 1.07 -18.76
C GLY A 142 6.50 0.44 -20.14
N THR A 143 6.82 1.27 -21.11
CA THR A 143 7.10 0.84 -22.49
C THR A 143 8.31 1.61 -23.02
N ASP A 144 8.79 1.30 -24.23
CA ASP A 144 9.84 2.12 -24.86
C ASP A 144 9.43 3.58 -25.08
N ALA A 145 8.14 3.86 -25.24
CA ALA A 145 7.63 5.23 -25.37
C ALA A 145 7.62 5.97 -24.02
N THR A 146 7.44 5.23 -22.92
CA THR A 146 7.43 5.72 -21.53
C THR A 146 8.29 4.81 -20.66
N PRO A 147 9.62 4.90 -20.78
CA PRO A 147 10.53 3.98 -20.11
C PRO A 147 10.47 4.15 -18.60
N ILE A 148 10.75 3.05 -17.88
CA ILE A 148 10.76 3.07 -16.42
C ILE A 148 11.97 3.88 -15.93
N PRO A 149 11.78 4.94 -15.11
CA PRO A 149 12.89 5.63 -14.46
C PRO A 149 13.42 4.76 -13.32
N GLN A 150 14.43 3.91 -13.61
CA GLN A 150 14.91 2.89 -12.66
C GLN A 150 15.40 3.50 -11.33
N ASP A 151 16.08 4.65 -11.37
CA ASP A 151 16.55 5.33 -10.15
C ASP A 151 15.39 5.85 -9.28
N GLU A 152 14.31 6.32 -9.90
CA GLU A 152 13.09 6.71 -9.18
C GLU A 152 12.36 5.50 -8.62
N ALA A 153 12.33 4.38 -9.35
CA ALA A 153 11.75 3.13 -8.87
C ALA A 153 12.50 2.60 -7.64
N VAL A 154 13.83 2.66 -7.66
CA VAL A 154 14.69 2.35 -6.50
C VAL A 154 14.41 3.30 -5.34
N THR A 155 14.35 4.61 -5.61
CA THR A 155 14.03 5.63 -4.59
C THR A 155 12.68 5.39 -3.95
N LEU A 156 11.66 5.05 -4.76
CA LEU A 156 10.32 4.75 -4.28
C LEU A 156 10.31 3.51 -3.39
N ALA A 157 10.93 2.41 -3.80
CA ALA A 157 10.99 1.21 -2.98
C ALA A 157 11.78 1.42 -1.68
N ASN A 158 12.90 2.15 -1.73
CA ASN A 158 13.68 2.49 -0.54
C ASN A 158 12.97 3.50 0.38
N SER A 159 11.91 4.17 -0.08
CA SER A 159 11.09 5.07 0.74
C SER A 159 10.00 4.36 1.55
N VAL A 160 9.74 3.08 1.26
CA VAL A 160 8.68 2.32 1.95
C VAL A 160 8.99 2.17 3.44
N ARG A 161 8.01 2.44 4.29
CA ARG A 161 8.11 2.30 5.74
C ARG A 161 6.94 1.51 6.29
N PRO A 162 7.16 0.67 7.33
CA PRO A 162 6.06 0.17 8.14
C PRO A 162 5.28 1.34 8.74
N TRP A 163 3.96 1.24 8.74
CA TRP A 163 3.14 2.25 9.39
C TRP A 163 3.31 2.16 10.91
N THR A 164 3.56 3.31 11.54
CA THR A 164 3.56 3.47 12.99
C THR A 164 2.41 4.42 13.37
N PRO A 165 1.53 4.03 14.32
CA PRO A 165 0.47 4.92 14.78
C PRO A 165 1.07 6.19 15.40
N PRO A 166 0.45 7.36 15.18
CA PRO A 166 0.85 8.56 15.90
C PRO A 166 0.72 8.34 17.41
N PRO A 167 1.58 8.96 18.24
CA PRO A 167 1.45 8.87 19.68
C PRO A 167 0.06 9.39 20.10
N PRO A 168 -0.58 8.77 21.10
CA PRO A 168 -1.85 9.26 21.61
C PRO A 168 -1.69 10.71 22.07
N PRO A 169 -2.72 11.56 21.90
CA PRO A 169 -2.69 12.92 22.41
C PRO A 169 -2.39 12.88 23.92
N PRO A 170 -1.66 13.87 24.45
CA PRO A 170 -1.46 13.98 25.89
C PRO A 170 -2.83 13.98 26.59
N PRO A 171 -2.94 13.37 27.79
CA PRO A 171 -4.15 13.46 28.58
C PRO A 171 -4.57 14.93 28.69
N ALA A 172 -5.85 15.22 28.48
CA ALA A 172 -6.37 16.56 28.73
C ALA A 172 -6.01 16.94 30.17
N ASP A 173 -5.33 18.07 30.35
CA ASP A 173 -5.07 18.60 31.69
C ASP A 173 -6.43 18.84 32.35
N PRO A 174 -6.72 18.19 33.50
CA PRO A 174 -7.99 18.40 34.20
C PRO A 174 -8.23 19.86 34.61
N ASN A 175 -7.19 20.69 34.58
CA ASN A 175 -7.24 22.11 34.92
C ASN A 175 -7.22 23.03 33.69
N ALA A 176 -7.16 22.50 32.46
CA ALA A 176 -7.24 23.32 31.27
C ALA A 176 -8.66 23.90 31.13
N PRO A 177 -8.80 25.22 30.86
CA PRO A 177 -10.09 25.79 30.54
C PRO A 177 -10.69 25.10 29.30
N PRO A 178 -12.01 24.89 29.26
CA PRO A 178 -12.67 24.25 28.12
C PRO A 178 -12.36 25.02 26.83
N PRO A 179 -12.15 24.34 25.70
CA PRO A 179 -11.93 25.00 24.43
C PRO A 179 -13.12 25.91 24.09
N PRO A 180 -12.88 27.06 23.43
CA PRO A 180 -13.94 27.96 23.04
C PRO A 180 -14.92 27.24 22.09
N PRO A 181 -16.23 27.53 22.19
CA PRO A 181 -17.22 26.93 21.30
C PRO A 181 -16.89 27.25 19.83
N ASP A 182 -16.99 26.22 18.97
CA ASP A 182 -16.76 26.35 17.54
C ASP A 182 -17.77 27.35 16.94
N PRO A 183 -17.32 28.47 16.34
CA PRO A 183 -18.20 29.47 15.74
C PRO A 183 -19.06 28.94 14.59
N ASN A 184 -18.71 27.79 14.00
CA ASN A 184 -19.43 27.17 12.88
C ASN A 184 -20.32 26.00 13.31
N ALA A 185 -20.46 25.73 14.62
CA ALA A 185 -21.34 24.66 15.08
C ALA A 185 -22.81 24.97 14.73
N PRO A 186 -23.55 24.04 14.09
CA PRO A 186 -24.99 24.18 13.92
C PRO A 186 -25.67 24.41 15.28
N PRO A 187 -26.71 25.24 15.36
CA PRO A 187 -27.47 25.41 16.59
C PRO A 187 -28.02 24.05 17.07
N PRO A 188 -28.05 23.78 18.38
CA PRO A 188 -28.54 22.51 18.91
C PRO A 188 -29.98 22.26 18.44
N ASP A 189 -30.21 21.11 17.80
CA ASP A 189 -31.56 20.68 17.42
C ASP A 189 -32.35 20.30 18.70
N PRO A 190 -33.45 20.99 19.03
CA PRO A 190 -34.26 20.69 20.21
C PRO A 190 -34.87 19.28 20.23
N ASN A 191 -34.87 18.57 19.09
CA ASN A 191 -35.42 17.22 18.94
C ASN A 191 -34.33 16.14 18.80
N ALA A 192 -33.05 16.48 18.99
CA ALA A 192 -31.99 15.48 18.90
C ALA A 192 -32.14 14.42 20.01
N PRO A 193 -32.05 13.11 19.69
CA PRO A 193 -31.99 12.07 20.70
C PRO A 193 -30.76 12.29 21.61
N PRO A 194 -30.83 11.91 22.89
CA PRO A 194 -29.74 12.12 23.83
C PRO A 194 -28.42 11.54 23.28
N PRO A 195 -27.29 12.23 23.47
CA PRO A 195 -26.00 11.78 22.95
C PRO A 195 -25.70 10.38 23.48
N ARG A 196 -25.41 9.45 22.57
CA ARG A 196 -25.00 8.10 22.95
C ARG A 196 -23.62 8.18 23.61
N PRO A 197 -23.36 7.36 24.64
CA PRO A 197 -22.02 7.26 25.22
C PRO A 197 -21.00 6.93 24.12
N GLU A 198 -19.87 7.64 24.13
CA GLU A 198 -18.77 7.38 23.22
C GLU A 198 -18.23 5.96 23.42
N VAL A 199 -17.97 5.26 22.32
CA VAL A 199 -17.48 3.88 22.35
C VAL A 199 -16.08 3.87 22.96
N GLY A 200 -15.96 3.34 24.18
CA GLY A 200 -14.68 3.16 24.88
C GLY A 200 -14.60 3.68 26.31
N VAL A 201 -15.63 4.37 26.81
CA VAL A 201 -15.65 4.82 28.22
C VAL A 201 -16.22 3.69 29.11
N PRO A 202 -15.52 3.24 30.17
CA PRO A 202 -16.09 2.29 31.12
C PRO A 202 -17.26 2.96 31.84
N VAL A 203 -18.46 2.41 31.70
CA VAL A 203 -19.61 2.80 32.53
C VAL A 203 -19.37 2.25 33.94
N PRO A 204 -19.30 3.07 35.00
CA PRO A 204 -19.26 2.56 36.36
C PRO A 204 -20.55 1.80 36.62
N VAL A 205 -20.45 0.49 36.82
CA VAL A 205 -21.58 -0.31 37.31
C VAL A 205 -21.68 -0.08 38.82
N ASP A 206 -22.81 0.43 39.30
CA ASP A 206 -23.08 0.51 40.74
C ASP A 206 -23.24 -0.93 41.26
N PRO A 207 -22.39 -1.40 42.20
CA PRO A 207 -22.46 -2.76 42.71
C PRO A 207 -23.82 -3.13 43.32
N ASN A 208 -24.65 -2.15 43.70
CA ASN A 208 -25.97 -2.37 44.27
C ASN A 208 -27.06 -2.70 43.23
N THR A 209 -26.74 -2.67 41.93
CA THR A 209 -27.68 -2.95 40.83
C THR A 209 -27.37 -4.22 40.03
N ALA A 210 -26.31 -4.95 40.40
CA ALA A 210 -25.96 -6.21 39.75
C ALA A 210 -26.98 -7.32 40.08
N PRO A 211 -27.61 -7.99 39.09
CA PRO A 211 -28.47 -9.14 39.35
C PRO A 211 -27.65 -10.28 39.97
N GLY A 212 -28.01 -10.70 41.19
CA GLY A 212 -27.30 -11.74 41.92
C GLY A 212 -27.35 -13.09 41.18
N MET A 213 -26.18 -13.62 40.83
CA MET A 213 -26.02 -15.03 40.48
C MET A 213 -25.74 -15.82 41.75
N LEU A 214 -26.75 -16.51 42.27
CA LEU A 214 -26.56 -17.58 43.26
C LEU A 214 -25.86 -18.77 42.58
N PRO A 215 -24.86 -19.42 43.22
CA PRO A 215 -24.24 -20.62 42.67
C PRO A 215 -25.16 -21.84 42.78
N PRO A 216 -25.06 -22.82 41.87
CA PRO A 216 -25.87 -24.04 41.90
C PRO A 216 -25.48 -24.98 43.04
N ALA A 217 -26.47 -25.69 43.59
CA ALA A 217 -26.31 -26.78 44.56
C ALA A 217 -25.94 -28.10 43.87
#